data_AF-A0A441W0Z1-F1
#
_entry.id   AF-A0A441W0Z1-F1
#
_cell.length_a   1.000
_cell.length_b   1.000
_cell.length_c   1.000
_cell.angle_alpha   90.00
_cell.angle_beta   90.00
_cell.angle_gamma   90.00
#
_symmetry.space_group_name_H-M   'P 1'
#
loop_
_entity.id
_entity.type
_entity.pdbx_description
1 polymer ?
#
loop_
_entity_poly.entity_id
_entity_poly.type
_entity_poly.pdbx_seq_one_letter_code
_entity_poly.pdbx_strand_id
1 'polypeptide(L)'
;MMRINRLDLTRYGKFTDKHIDFGPVEPGRPDLHIIYGPNEAGKSTALSAFLDLLFGIESRSRYDFLHPYSTMRIGAALEIGGVARELVRIKKPQNSLLGPGDQPIGEHLILGELGGVERDVYCAMFSLDDDTLEEGGESILASKGDLGQLLFSASTGLAALSQTLVELRSQADGLFKLRARSSEIGDLKSRLSDLKERKEQIDTLATHYRQMVETRERSLAHYDEAMADRTQTQLRLDEIKNLLTALPRLAELRDIWDNLAELQDVPEAPPSWANELPALHQEDIELAVKRETAKASMAELEKGLNAIALDEIALTLGQRMDAIGELHARYVTAERDLPDRRLQ
;
A
#
# COMPACT_ATOMS: atom_id res chain seq x y z
N MET A 1 51.54 -49.48 -6.01
CA MET A 1 51.97 -49.83 -4.63
C MET A 1 53.22 -49.03 -4.31
N MET A 2 53.32 -48.46 -3.10
CA MET A 2 54.51 -47.75 -2.60
C MET A 2 55.35 -48.65 -1.69
N ARG A 3 56.67 -48.67 -1.88
CA ARG A 3 57.62 -49.35 -0.98
C ARG A 3 58.80 -48.43 -0.67
N ILE A 4 59.28 -48.46 0.57
CA ILE A 4 60.54 -47.80 0.92
C ILE A 4 61.70 -48.78 0.76
N ASN A 5 62.69 -48.40 -0.04
CA ASN A 5 63.90 -49.20 -0.27
C ASN A 5 65.04 -48.73 0.64
N ARG A 6 65.15 -47.42 0.87
CA ARG A 6 66.15 -46.82 1.76
C ARG A 6 65.60 -45.55 2.40
N LEU A 7 65.88 -45.35 3.70
CA LEU A 7 65.61 -44.11 4.42
C LEU A 7 66.93 -43.43 4.77
N ASP A 8 67.15 -42.21 4.28
CA ASP A 8 68.36 -41.43 4.51
C ASP A 8 68.11 -40.33 5.56
N LEU A 9 68.69 -40.50 6.73
CA LEU A 9 68.65 -39.57 7.86
C LEU A 9 69.84 -38.62 7.79
N THR A 10 69.86 -37.76 6.76
CA THR A 10 70.98 -36.86 6.45
C THR A 10 71.22 -35.85 7.57
N ARG A 11 70.19 -35.07 7.94
CA ARG A 11 70.25 -34.09 9.04
C ARG A 11 68.87 -34.00 9.69
N TYR A 12 68.60 -34.87 10.66
CA TYR A 12 67.29 -34.95 11.30
C TYR A 12 67.38 -35.49 12.73
N GLY A 13 66.89 -34.72 13.71
CA GLY A 13 66.97 -35.09 15.12
C GLY A 13 68.41 -35.37 15.54
N LYS A 14 68.66 -36.56 16.07
CA LYS A 14 69.98 -37.01 16.54
C LYS A 14 70.87 -37.58 15.44
N PHE A 15 70.36 -37.73 14.22
CA PHE A 15 71.09 -38.38 13.13
C PHE A 15 71.84 -37.37 12.27
N THR A 16 73.06 -37.74 11.90
CA THR A 16 73.89 -37.04 10.92
C THR A 16 74.44 -38.07 9.95
N ASP A 17 74.06 -37.96 8.68
CA ASP A 17 74.49 -38.79 7.56
C ASP A 17 74.37 -40.31 7.85
N LYS A 18 73.22 -40.72 8.41
CA LYS A 18 72.86 -42.13 8.60
C LYS A 18 71.84 -42.58 7.57
N HIS A 19 71.81 -43.87 7.26
CA HIS A 19 70.79 -44.45 6.39
C HIS A 19 70.36 -45.82 6.92
N ILE A 20 69.13 -46.19 6.60
CA ILE A 20 68.55 -47.51 6.85
C ILE A 20 68.19 -48.09 5.50
N ASP A 21 68.85 -49.17 5.11
CA ASP A 21 68.61 -49.87 3.85
C ASP A 21 67.73 -51.10 4.11
N PHE A 22 66.61 -51.18 3.39
CA PHE A 22 65.64 -52.27 3.47
C PHE A 22 65.87 -53.32 2.36
N GLY A 23 66.82 -53.10 1.45
CA GLY A 23 67.15 -54.05 0.39
C GLY A 23 66.03 -54.22 -0.66
N PRO A 24 66.25 -55.05 -1.70
CA PRO A 24 65.25 -55.35 -2.70
C PRO A 24 64.23 -56.39 -2.20
N VAL A 25 63.04 -56.43 -2.82
CA VAL A 25 62.05 -57.47 -2.56
C VAL A 25 62.56 -58.82 -3.04
N GLU A 26 62.56 -59.83 -2.16
CA GLU A 26 62.89 -61.21 -2.50
C GLU A 26 61.61 -61.99 -2.89
N PRO A 27 61.48 -62.49 -4.14
CA PRO A 27 60.31 -63.25 -4.56
C PRO A 27 60.07 -64.48 -3.68
N GLY A 28 58.84 -64.64 -3.18
CA GLY A 28 58.45 -65.79 -2.35
C GLY A 28 58.74 -65.63 -0.85
N ARG A 29 59.22 -64.47 -0.40
CA ARG A 29 59.39 -64.13 1.03
C ARG A 29 58.55 -62.91 1.43
N PRO A 30 58.06 -62.85 2.68
CA PRO A 30 57.38 -61.66 3.18
C PRO A 30 58.38 -60.51 3.35
N ASP A 31 57.97 -59.31 2.94
CA ASP A 31 58.75 -58.07 3.03
C ASP A 31 58.65 -57.45 4.43
N LEU A 32 59.17 -58.18 5.44
CA LEU A 32 59.14 -57.79 6.85
C LEU A 32 60.52 -57.34 7.32
N HIS A 33 60.62 -56.12 7.81
CA HIS A 33 61.85 -55.55 8.36
C HIS A 33 61.69 -55.22 9.84
N ILE A 34 62.71 -55.55 10.64
CA ILE A 34 62.75 -55.28 12.08
C ILE A 34 63.93 -54.36 12.38
N ILE A 35 63.64 -53.14 12.81
CA ILE A 35 64.65 -52.18 13.27
C ILE A 35 64.77 -52.32 14.79
N TYR A 36 65.87 -52.91 15.26
CA TYR A 36 66.11 -53.13 16.68
C TYR A 36 67.35 -52.37 17.16
N GLY A 37 67.36 -52.03 18.45
CA GLY A 37 68.48 -51.35 19.10
C GLY A 37 68.13 -50.92 20.52
N PRO A 38 69.12 -50.47 21.31
CA PRO A 38 68.91 -49.99 22.68
C PRO A 38 67.84 -48.88 22.79
N ASN A 39 67.36 -48.63 24.00
CA ASN A 39 66.58 -47.41 24.27
C ASN A 39 67.41 -46.18 23.89
N GLU A 40 66.72 -45.13 23.44
CA GLU A 40 67.35 -43.89 22.93
C GLU A 40 68.22 -44.06 21.67
N ALA A 41 68.29 -45.26 21.07
CA ALA A 41 69.00 -45.47 19.80
C ALA A 41 68.42 -44.67 18.61
N GLY A 42 67.24 -44.06 18.77
CA GLY A 42 66.61 -43.20 17.77
C GLY A 42 65.55 -43.89 16.92
N LYS A 43 65.00 -45.02 17.37
CA LYS A 43 63.94 -45.77 16.67
C LYS A 43 62.71 -44.90 16.38
N SER A 44 62.16 -44.26 17.42
CA SER A 44 61.03 -43.32 17.28
C SER A 44 61.37 -42.09 16.44
N THR A 45 62.64 -41.63 16.50
CA THR A 45 63.14 -40.54 15.63
C THR A 45 63.17 -40.96 14.16
N ALA A 46 63.55 -42.20 13.86
CA ALA A 46 63.54 -42.72 12.48
C ALA A 46 62.11 -42.89 11.94
N LEU A 47 61.16 -43.36 12.78
CA LEU A 47 59.74 -43.41 12.42
C LEU A 47 59.19 -42.01 12.13
N SER A 48 59.50 -41.03 12.98
CA SER A 48 59.08 -39.64 12.76
C SER A 48 59.67 -39.04 11.48
N ALA A 49 60.94 -39.35 11.17
CA ALA A 49 61.55 -38.95 9.91
C ALA A 49 60.85 -39.57 8.69
N PHE A 50 60.40 -40.83 8.78
CA PHE A 50 59.63 -41.47 7.72
C PHE A 50 58.26 -40.78 7.53
N LEU A 51 57.55 -40.47 8.60
CA LEU A 51 56.28 -39.73 8.52
C LEU A 51 56.48 -38.31 7.94
N ASP A 52 57.53 -37.61 8.39
CA ASP A 52 57.89 -36.29 7.87
C ASP A 52 58.34 -36.33 6.40
N LEU A 53 58.96 -37.42 5.95
CA LEU A 53 59.26 -37.62 4.53
C LEU A 53 57.97 -37.68 3.70
N LEU A 54 56.96 -38.41 4.16
CA LEU A 54 55.70 -38.59 3.44
C LEU A 54 54.84 -37.31 3.44
N PHE A 55 54.63 -36.71 4.61
CA PHE A 55 53.66 -35.62 4.81
C PHE A 55 54.29 -34.23 4.93
N GLY A 56 55.63 -34.14 4.93
CA GLY A 56 56.36 -32.91 5.17
C GLY A 56 56.75 -32.74 6.64
N ILE A 57 57.85 -32.01 6.85
CA ILE A 57 58.35 -31.70 8.19
C ILE A 57 57.46 -30.63 8.82
N GLU A 58 56.82 -30.97 9.93
CA GLU A 58 55.87 -30.13 10.67
C GLU A 58 56.38 -28.70 10.89
N SER A 59 55.46 -27.73 10.93
CA SER A 59 55.77 -26.31 11.13
C SER A 59 56.64 -26.08 12.37
N ARG A 60 56.33 -26.79 13.47
CA ARG A 60 57.05 -26.81 14.75
C ARG A 60 57.58 -28.22 15.04
N SER A 61 58.61 -28.64 14.31
CA SER A 61 59.24 -29.95 14.55
C SER A 61 60.06 -29.92 15.85
N ARG A 62 59.94 -30.97 16.66
CA ARG A 62 60.73 -31.21 17.89
C ARG A 62 62.13 -31.79 17.64
N TYR A 63 62.49 -32.00 16.37
CA TYR A 63 63.71 -32.71 15.96
C TYR A 63 64.82 -31.77 15.44
N ASP A 64 64.82 -30.50 15.85
CA ASP A 64 65.82 -29.48 15.48
C ASP A 64 66.94 -29.28 16.50
N PHE A 65 66.97 -30.11 17.55
CA PHE A 65 67.91 -29.96 18.67
C PHE A 65 69.40 -30.06 18.28
N LEU A 66 69.75 -30.79 17.22
CA LEU A 66 71.12 -30.87 16.69
C LEU A 66 71.29 -30.12 15.36
N HIS A 67 70.24 -30.08 14.55
CA HIS A 67 70.25 -29.52 13.20
C HIS A 67 69.18 -28.42 13.10
N PRO A 68 69.57 -27.14 12.92
CA PRO A 68 68.60 -26.06 12.74
C PRO A 68 67.63 -26.32 11.58
N TYR A 69 66.41 -25.78 11.66
CA TYR A 69 65.37 -25.95 10.63
C TYR A 69 65.87 -25.72 9.19
N SER A 70 66.75 -24.74 8.95
CA SER A 70 67.27 -24.45 7.61
C SER A 70 68.15 -25.55 7.02
N THR A 71 68.71 -26.44 7.84
CA THR A 71 69.61 -27.52 7.41
C THR A 71 68.96 -28.90 7.50
N MET A 72 67.76 -29.01 8.07
CA MET A 72 67.04 -30.28 8.21
C MET A 72 66.74 -30.91 6.84
N ARG A 73 67.12 -32.18 6.69
CA ARG A 73 67.03 -32.93 5.44
C ARG A 73 66.84 -34.41 5.70
N ILE A 74 65.82 -34.98 5.09
CA ILE A 74 65.52 -36.42 5.09
C ILE A 74 65.51 -36.87 3.63
N GLY A 75 66.27 -37.89 3.26
CA GLY A 75 66.22 -38.52 1.95
C GLY A 75 65.54 -39.89 2.02
N ALA A 76 65.16 -40.41 0.87
CA ALA A 76 64.75 -41.81 0.72
C ALA A 76 64.79 -42.26 -0.73
N ALA A 77 65.01 -43.56 -0.92
CA ALA A 77 64.68 -44.25 -2.15
C ALA A 77 63.30 -44.91 -2.00
N LEU A 78 62.29 -44.36 -2.66
CA LEU A 78 60.93 -44.92 -2.69
C LEU A 78 60.65 -45.57 -4.05
N GLU A 79 60.08 -46.76 -4.05
CA GLU A 79 59.50 -47.37 -5.23
C GLU A 79 58.03 -47.00 -5.30
N ILE A 80 57.66 -46.24 -6.35
CA ILE A 80 56.30 -45.75 -6.56
C ILE A 80 55.87 -46.17 -7.97
N GLY A 81 54.80 -46.96 -8.05
CA GLY A 81 54.32 -47.48 -9.33
C GLY A 81 55.35 -48.35 -10.07
N GLY A 82 56.21 -49.07 -9.33
CA GLY A 82 57.27 -49.92 -9.88
C GLY A 82 58.52 -49.17 -10.36
N VAL A 83 58.62 -47.86 -10.08
CA VAL A 83 59.79 -47.04 -10.43
C VAL A 83 60.46 -46.54 -9.15
N ALA A 84 61.75 -46.86 -8.99
CA ALA A 84 62.56 -46.35 -7.90
C ALA A 84 62.85 -44.85 -8.11
N ARG A 85 62.60 -44.05 -7.08
CA ARG A 85 62.81 -42.60 -7.07
C ARG A 85 63.61 -42.19 -5.85
N GLU A 86 64.67 -41.43 -6.09
CA GLU A 86 65.44 -40.74 -5.06
C GLU A 86 64.75 -39.43 -4.72
N LEU A 87 64.33 -39.30 -3.46
CA LEU A 87 63.53 -38.19 -2.96
C LEU A 87 64.19 -37.58 -1.74
N VAL A 88 64.03 -36.26 -1.59
CA VAL A 88 64.51 -35.54 -0.43
C VAL A 88 63.44 -34.58 0.09
N ARG A 89 63.18 -34.63 1.39
CA ARG A 89 62.36 -33.65 2.10
C ARG A 89 63.24 -32.67 2.87
N ILE A 90 62.97 -31.38 2.69
CA ILE A 90 63.56 -30.30 3.49
C ILE A 90 62.48 -29.53 4.24
N LYS A 91 62.87 -28.82 5.30
CA LYS A 91 61.94 -28.00 6.09
C LYS A 91 61.57 -26.71 5.33
N LYS A 92 60.45 -26.73 4.61
CA LYS A 92 59.84 -25.56 3.97
C LYS A 92 58.31 -25.65 4.01
N PRO A 93 57.59 -24.51 4.05
CA PRO A 93 56.12 -24.52 4.07
C PRO A 93 55.49 -24.98 2.73
N GLN A 94 56.21 -24.83 1.62
CA GLN A 94 55.77 -25.23 0.28
C GLN A 94 56.99 -25.72 -0.52
N ASN A 95 56.76 -26.55 -1.55
CA ASN A 95 57.81 -27.08 -2.43
C ASN A 95 58.94 -27.74 -1.64
N SER A 96 58.55 -28.52 -0.62
CA SER A 96 59.45 -29.12 0.37
C SER A 96 60.04 -30.46 -0.08
N LEU A 97 59.40 -31.13 -1.05
CA LEU A 97 59.87 -32.36 -1.67
C LEU A 97 60.74 -32.03 -2.88
N LEU A 98 61.93 -32.61 -2.91
CA LEU A 98 62.92 -32.45 -3.96
C LEU A 98 63.17 -33.79 -4.62
N GLY A 99 63.34 -33.78 -5.94
CA GLY A 99 63.81 -34.91 -6.72
C GLY A 99 65.31 -34.82 -7.03
N PRO A 100 65.78 -35.57 -8.03
CA PRO A 100 67.18 -35.53 -8.47
C PRO A 100 67.66 -34.10 -8.79
N GLY A 101 68.85 -33.74 -8.32
CA GLY A 101 69.44 -32.41 -8.56
C GLY A 101 68.82 -31.27 -7.74
N ASP A 102 68.19 -31.57 -6.60
CA ASP A 102 67.55 -30.61 -5.69
C ASP A 102 66.42 -29.78 -6.32
N GLN A 103 65.79 -30.33 -7.37
CA GLN A 103 64.65 -29.69 -8.03
C GLN A 103 63.35 -29.99 -7.29
N PRO A 104 62.52 -28.98 -6.96
CA PRO A 104 61.22 -29.20 -6.33
C PRO A 104 60.29 -30.06 -7.19
N ILE A 105 59.64 -31.01 -6.56
CA ILE A 105 58.61 -31.86 -7.18
C ILE A 105 57.28 -31.71 -6.42
N GLY A 106 56.18 -31.96 -7.11
CA GLY A 106 54.85 -31.83 -6.50
C GLY A 106 54.57 -32.93 -5.47
N GLU A 107 53.91 -32.55 -4.38
CA GLU A 107 53.57 -33.48 -3.28
C GLU A 107 52.56 -34.57 -3.70
N HIS A 108 51.81 -34.33 -4.78
CA HIS A 108 50.89 -35.30 -5.40
C HIS A 108 51.56 -36.62 -5.78
N LEU A 109 52.88 -36.64 -5.96
CA LEU A 109 53.62 -37.86 -6.27
C LEU A 109 53.57 -38.89 -5.13
N ILE A 110 53.62 -38.43 -3.86
CA ILE A 110 53.49 -39.30 -2.69
C ILE A 110 52.01 -39.42 -2.29
N LEU A 111 51.30 -38.28 -2.23
CA LEU A 111 49.91 -38.25 -1.78
C LEU A 111 48.95 -39.02 -2.71
N GLY A 112 49.23 -39.02 -4.03
CA GLY A 112 48.43 -39.76 -5.00
C GLY A 112 48.53 -41.28 -4.81
N GLU A 113 49.69 -41.78 -4.41
CA GLU A 113 49.88 -43.21 -4.11
C GLU A 113 49.31 -43.60 -2.74
N LEU A 114 49.28 -42.65 -1.80
CA LEU A 114 48.61 -42.77 -0.51
C LEU A 114 47.08 -42.57 -0.58
N GLY A 115 46.50 -42.35 -1.77
CA GLY A 115 45.05 -42.18 -1.94
C GLY A 115 44.48 -40.92 -1.27
N GLY A 116 45.32 -39.90 -1.02
CA GLY A 116 44.90 -38.67 -0.35
C GLY A 116 44.70 -38.79 1.16
N VAL A 117 45.21 -39.87 1.78
CA VAL A 117 45.17 -40.05 3.23
C VAL A 117 46.03 -38.99 3.91
N GLU A 118 45.47 -38.32 4.92
CA GLU A 118 46.18 -37.32 5.74
C GLU A 118 47.08 -37.98 6.79
N ARG A 119 48.07 -37.22 7.30
CA ARG A 119 49.07 -37.71 8.27
C ARG A 119 48.43 -38.41 9.48
N ASP A 120 47.45 -37.77 10.10
CA ASP A 120 46.82 -38.27 11.32
C ASP A 120 46.08 -39.59 11.07
N VAL A 121 45.40 -39.70 9.93
CA VAL A 121 44.71 -40.92 9.50
C VAL A 121 45.73 -42.03 9.18
N TYR A 122 46.85 -41.69 8.53
CA TYR A 122 47.91 -42.65 8.24
C TYR A 122 48.53 -43.20 9.52
N CYS A 123 48.83 -42.33 10.48
CA CYS A 123 49.33 -42.74 11.80
C CYS A 123 48.33 -43.66 12.50
N ALA A 124 47.05 -43.30 12.55
CA ALA A 124 46.04 -44.11 13.24
C ALA A 124 45.80 -45.50 12.59
N MET A 125 45.96 -45.62 11.26
CA MET A 125 45.67 -46.87 10.54
C MET A 125 46.90 -47.77 10.33
N PHE A 126 48.08 -47.18 10.14
CA PHE A 126 49.28 -47.89 9.67
C PHE A 126 50.50 -47.72 10.60
N SER A 127 50.40 -46.92 11.66
CA SER A 127 51.46 -46.76 12.67
C SER A 127 50.96 -47.17 14.05
N LEU A 128 51.58 -48.20 14.62
CA LEU A 128 51.32 -48.63 15.99
C LEU A 128 52.52 -48.20 16.84
N ASP A 129 52.30 -47.22 17.70
CA ASP A 129 53.19 -46.88 18.79
C ASP A 129 52.40 -46.87 20.12
N ASP A 130 53.10 -46.86 21.25
CA ASP A 130 52.46 -46.97 22.58
C ASP A 130 51.52 -45.79 22.85
N ASP A 131 51.93 -44.58 22.43
CA ASP A 131 51.18 -43.35 22.61
C ASP A 131 49.93 -43.32 21.69
N THR A 132 50.07 -43.76 20.42
CA THR A 132 48.96 -43.84 19.45
C THR A 132 48.00 -44.98 19.77
N LEU A 133 48.41 -46.00 20.51
CA LEU A 133 47.51 -47.04 21.00
C LEU A 133 46.59 -46.52 22.10
N GLU A 134 47.14 -45.73 23.02
CA GLU A 134 46.39 -45.11 24.12
C GLU A 134 45.51 -43.97 23.60
N GLU A 135 46.06 -43.04 22.82
CA GLU A 135 45.32 -41.97 22.15
C GLU A 135 44.30 -42.51 21.14
N GLY A 136 44.62 -43.59 20.43
CA GLY A 136 43.70 -44.29 19.54
C GLY A 136 42.54 -44.93 20.30
N GLY A 137 42.82 -45.54 21.46
CA GLY A 137 41.80 -46.08 22.37
C GLY A 137 40.88 -44.99 22.93
N GLU A 138 41.46 -43.87 23.37
CA GLU A 138 40.70 -42.70 23.83
C GLU A 138 39.92 -42.04 22.69
N SER A 139 40.48 -41.95 21.49
CA SER A 139 39.82 -41.41 20.30
C SER A 139 38.68 -42.31 19.82
N ILE A 140 38.79 -43.63 19.96
CA ILE A 140 37.68 -44.57 19.71
C ILE A 140 36.55 -44.35 20.74
N LEU A 141 36.89 -44.06 22.00
CA LEU A 141 35.92 -43.77 23.06
C LEU A 141 35.30 -42.36 22.94
N ALA A 142 36.07 -41.39 22.47
CA ALA A 142 35.69 -39.97 22.36
C ALA A 142 35.03 -39.64 21.01
N SER A 143 35.45 -40.28 19.92
CA SER A 143 34.88 -40.12 18.58
C SER A 143 33.64 -40.98 18.44
N LYS A 144 32.51 -40.39 18.81
CA LYS A 144 31.19 -40.83 18.34
C LYS A 144 31.13 -40.72 16.80
N GLY A 145 31.55 -41.78 16.10
CA GLY A 145 30.99 -42.13 14.80
C GLY A 145 31.94 -42.33 13.63
N ASP A 146 32.99 -41.51 13.45
CA ASP A 146 33.64 -41.41 12.13
C ASP A 146 34.76 -42.44 11.89
N LEU A 147 35.68 -42.60 12.84
CA LEU A 147 36.83 -43.51 12.66
C LEU A 147 36.47 -44.98 12.91
N GLY A 148 35.60 -45.23 13.89
CA GLY A 148 35.03 -46.56 14.12
C GLY A 148 34.21 -47.06 12.92
N GLN A 149 33.51 -46.16 12.22
CA GLN A 149 32.80 -46.53 11.00
C GLN A 149 33.75 -47.02 9.90
N LEU A 150 34.90 -46.38 9.67
CA LEU A 150 35.82 -46.83 8.61
C LEU A 150 36.43 -48.20 8.91
N LEU A 151 36.81 -48.47 10.17
CA LEU A 151 37.34 -49.77 10.60
C LEU A 151 36.29 -50.89 10.53
N PHE A 152 35.02 -50.61 10.85
CA PHE A 152 33.94 -51.60 10.73
C PHE A 152 33.39 -51.74 9.29
N SER A 153 33.40 -50.69 8.49
CA SER A 153 32.87 -50.68 7.12
C SER A 153 33.72 -51.52 6.16
N ALA A 154 35.04 -51.59 6.38
CA ALA A 154 35.93 -52.41 5.58
C ALA A 154 35.74 -53.93 5.80
N SER A 155 35.08 -54.34 6.89
CA SER A 155 35.03 -55.75 7.30
C SER A 155 33.66 -56.45 7.19
N THR A 156 32.53 -55.73 7.13
CA THR A 156 31.22 -56.39 7.39
C THR A 156 30.00 -55.96 6.55
N GLY A 157 30.15 -55.30 5.40
CA GLY A 157 28.99 -55.02 4.52
C GLY A 157 27.99 -53.98 5.08
N LEU A 158 28.44 -53.21 6.08
CA LEU A 158 27.68 -52.15 6.76
C LEU A 158 27.59 -50.83 5.99
N ALA A 159 28.07 -50.77 4.75
CA ALA A 159 28.00 -49.58 3.89
C ALA A 159 26.56 -49.05 3.72
N ALA A 160 25.56 -49.94 3.74
CA ALA A 160 24.16 -49.53 3.71
C ALA A 160 23.75 -48.72 4.95
N LEU A 161 24.27 -49.07 6.14
CA LEU A 161 23.96 -48.39 7.40
C LEU A 161 24.65 -47.02 7.52
N SER A 162 25.86 -46.86 6.96
CA SER A 162 26.50 -45.55 6.90
C SER A 162 25.74 -44.61 5.96
N GLN A 163 25.27 -45.11 4.82
CA GLN A 163 24.43 -44.35 3.89
C GLN A 163 23.14 -43.86 4.57
N THR A 164 22.44 -44.74 5.30
CA THR A 164 21.22 -44.37 6.05
C THR A 164 21.50 -43.34 7.15
N LEU A 165 22.65 -43.42 7.83
CA LEU A 165 23.05 -42.42 8.83
C LEU A 165 23.33 -41.05 8.21
N VAL A 166 23.95 -41.01 7.03
CA VAL A 166 24.17 -39.77 6.29
C VAL A 166 22.84 -39.16 5.85
N GLU A 167 21.90 -39.97 5.36
CA GLU A 167 20.55 -39.53 5.00
C GLU A 167 19.78 -38.97 6.20
N LEU A 168 19.79 -39.67 7.33
CA LEU A 168 19.17 -39.21 8.58
C LEU A 168 19.80 -37.91 9.09
N ARG A 169 21.13 -37.77 8.97
CA ARG A 169 21.83 -36.54 9.36
C ARG A 169 21.49 -35.38 8.43
N SER A 170 21.34 -35.64 7.13
CA SER A 170 20.87 -34.63 6.18
C SER A 170 19.44 -34.19 6.45
N GLN A 171 18.55 -35.12 6.81
CA GLN A 171 17.17 -34.80 7.22
C GLN A 171 17.15 -33.97 8.52
N ALA A 172 17.95 -34.35 9.51
CA ALA A 172 18.09 -33.61 10.76
C ALA A 172 18.65 -32.20 10.53
N ASP A 173 19.69 -32.05 9.71
CA ASP A 173 20.26 -30.76 9.33
C ASP A 173 19.25 -29.88 8.56
N GLY A 174 18.37 -30.48 7.75
CA GLY A 174 17.27 -29.79 7.06
C GLY A 174 16.19 -29.27 8.02
N LEU A 175 15.86 -30.07 9.04
CA LEU A 175 14.92 -29.68 10.11
C LEU A 175 15.49 -28.54 10.96
N PHE A 176 16.73 -28.69 11.44
CA PHE A 176 17.37 -27.72 12.30
C PHE A 176 18.90 -27.86 12.34
N LYS A 177 19.60 -26.76 12.06
CA LYS A 177 21.06 -26.67 12.21
C LYS A 177 21.45 -25.38 12.89
N LEU A 178 22.27 -25.49 13.94
CA LEU A 178 22.75 -24.35 14.71
C LEU A 178 23.58 -23.43 13.80
N ARG A 179 23.07 -22.21 13.55
CA ARG A 179 23.64 -21.17 12.64
C ARG A 179 23.40 -21.36 11.14
N ALA A 180 22.48 -22.22 10.71
CA ALA A 180 22.06 -22.25 9.31
C ALA A 180 21.23 -21.01 8.93
N ARG A 181 21.39 -20.52 7.70
CA ARG A 181 20.66 -19.36 7.16
C ARG A 181 19.17 -19.62 6.94
N SER A 182 18.81 -20.87 6.63
CA SER A 182 17.43 -21.36 6.66
C SER A 182 17.40 -22.80 7.16
N SER A 183 16.32 -23.15 7.86
CA SER A 183 15.97 -24.49 8.31
C SER A 183 14.45 -24.52 8.45
N GLU A 184 13.82 -25.69 8.33
CA GLU A 184 12.35 -25.78 8.38
C GLU A 184 11.77 -25.17 9.66
N ILE A 185 12.41 -25.43 10.81
CA ILE A 185 12.01 -24.82 12.10
C ILE A 185 12.23 -23.30 12.11
N GLY A 186 13.32 -22.81 11.50
CA GLY A 186 13.59 -21.38 11.37
C GLY A 186 12.50 -20.67 10.56
N ASP A 187 12.11 -21.26 9.43
CA ASP A 187 11.08 -20.73 8.54
C ASP A 187 9.70 -20.76 9.20
N LEU A 188 9.38 -21.85 9.91
CA LEU A 188 8.14 -21.97 10.70
C LEU A 188 8.09 -20.95 11.84
N LYS A 189 9.22 -20.68 12.51
CA LYS A 189 9.29 -19.67 13.58
C LYS A 189 9.12 -18.26 13.01
N SER A 190 9.71 -17.98 11.86
CA SER A 190 9.52 -16.71 11.14
C SER A 190 8.05 -16.51 10.77
N ARG A 191 7.44 -17.53 10.14
CA ARG A 191 6.02 -17.52 9.78
C ARG A 191 5.10 -17.38 10.99
N LEU A 192 5.44 -18.00 12.13
CA LEU A 192 4.71 -17.84 13.38
C LEU A 192 4.82 -16.41 13.91
N SER A 193 5.99 -15.77 13.80
CA SER A 193 6.18 -14.37 14.17
C SER A 193 5.31 -13.45 13.32
N ASP A 194 5.34 -13.62 11.99
CA ASP A 194 4.51 -12.85 11.06
C ASP A 194 3.01 -13.02 11.36
N LEU A 195 2.58 -14.25 11.66
CA LEU A 195 1.18 -14.52 12.01
C LEU A 195 0.79 -13.90 13.35
N LYS A 196 1.69 -13.88 14.34
CA LYS A 196 1.46 -13.19 15.62
C LYS A 196 1.36 -11.69 15.44
N GLU A 197 2.21 -11.10 14.61
CA GLU A 197 2.18 -9.66 14.33
C GLU A 197 0.92 -9.27 13.56
N ARG A 198 0.54 -10.04 12.53
CA ARG A 198 -0.74 -9.85 11.83
C ARG A 198 -1.93 -10.03 12.75
N LYS A 199 -1.87 -11.01 13.66
CA LYS A 199 -2.90 -11.18 14.69
C LYS A 199 -2.98 -9.91 15.53
N GLU A 200 -1.89 -9.43 16.10
CA GLU A 200 -1.88 -8.23 16.95
C GLU A 200 -2.40 -6.97 16.21
N GLN A 201 -2.09 -6.82 14.93
CA GLN A 201 -2.62 -5.72 14.09
C GLN A 201 -4.14 -5.79 13.89
N ILE A 202 -4.70 -7.00 13.84
CA ILE A 202 -6.14 -7.23 13.64
C ILE A 202 -6.88 -7.32 14.98
N ASP A 203 -6.19 -7.77 16.04
CA ASP A 203 -6.70 -7.95 17.39
C ASP A 203 -6.97 -6.56 17.96
N THR A 204 -8.13 -6.05 17.58
CA THR A 204 -8.71 -4.87 18.17
C THR A 204 -8.98 -5.26 19.61
N LEU A 205 -8.07 -4.88 20.51
CA LEU A 205 -8.18 -5.15 21.94
C LEU A 205 -9.65 -4.99 22.34
N ALA A 206 -10.22 -6.01 22.96
CA ALA A 206 -11.66 -6.03 23.28
C ALA A 206 -12.12 -4.77 24.03
N THR A 207 -11.19 -4.08 24.70
CA THR A 207 -11.34 -2.75 25.30
C THR A 207 -11.57 -1.64 24.27
N HIS A 208 -10.79 -1.58 23.19
CA HIS A 208 -10.92 -0.59 22.12
C HIS A 208 -12.22 -0.79 21.34
N TYR A 209 -12.58 -2.04 21.04
CA TYR A 209 -13.89 -2.34 20.43
C TYR A 209 -15.04 -1.89 21.34
N ARG A 210 -14.96 -2.19 22.64
CA ARG A 210 -15.97 -1.75 23.62
C ARG A 210 -16.08 -0.23 23.69
N GLN A 211 -14.96 0.50 23.68
CA GLN A 211 -14.93 1.97 23.64
C GLN A 211 -15.57 2.52 22.35
N MET A 212 -15.31 1.90 21.19
CA MET A 212 -15.92 2.32 19.92
C MET A 212 -17.43 2.07 19.92
N VAL A 213 -17.91 0.96 20.48
CA VAL A 213 -19.35 0.68 20.64
C VAL A 213 -19.98 1.69 21.57
N GLU A 214 -19.40 1.97 22.74
CA GLU A 214 -19.92 2.98 23.68
C GLU A 214 -19.97 4.38 23.06
N THR A 215 -18.92 4.75 22.30
CA THR A 215 -18.87 6.03 21.58
C THR A 215 -19.98 6.11 20.53
N ARG A 216 -20.17 5.04 19.75
CA ARG A 216 -21.24 4.96 18.75
C ARG A 216 -22.62 5.10 19.39
N GLU A 217 -22.90 4.35 20.45
CA GLU A 217 -24.18 4.41 21.18
C GLU A 217 -24.43 5.82 21.72
N ARG A 218 -23.42 6.46 22.33
CA ARG A 218 -23.54 7.84 22.82
C ARG A 218 -23.79 8.84 21.69
N SER A 219 -23.06 8.73 20.58
CA SER A 219 -23.25 9.60 19.43
C SER A 219 -24.62 9.40 18.77
N LEU A 220 -25.14 8.17 18.72
CA LEU A 220 -26.47 7.87 18.21
C LEU A 220 -27.54 8.53 19.09
N ALA A 221 -27.43 8.39 20.41
CA ALA A 221 -28.36 9.02 21.35
C ALA A 221 -28.40 10.54 21.21
N HIS A 222 -27.23 11.20 21.09
CA HIS A 222 -27.16 12.64 20.85
C HIS A 222 -27.75 13.05 19.49
N TYR A 223 -27.56 12.22 18.46
CA TYR A 223 -28.14 12.47 17.14
C TYR A 223 -29.68 12.40 17.20
N ASP A 224 -30.22 11.36 17.84
CA ASP A 224 -31.66 11.16 17.96
C ASP A 224 -32.32 12.28 18.77
N GLU A 225 -31.69 12.72 19.87
CA GLU A 225 -32.12 13.88 20.66
C GLU A 225 -32.15 15.15 19.82
N ALA A 226 -31.05 15.46 19.11
CA ALA A 226 -30.98 16.65 18.25
C ALA A 226 -32.01 16.62 17.10
N MET A 227 -32.31 15.43 16.55
CA MET A 227 -33.32 15.26 15.52
C MET A 227 -34.75 15.44 16.07
N ALA A 228 -35.01 14.98 17.29
CA ALA A 228 -36.29 15.23 17.97
C ALA A 228 -36.49 16.73 18.23
N ASP A 229 -35.48 17.41 18.78
CA ASP A 229 -35.51 18.86 19.05
C ASP A 229 -35.71 19.67 17.76
N ARG A 230 -35.02 19.29 16.68
CA ARG A 230 -35.19 19.92 15.37
C ARG A 230 -36.61 19.75 14.86
N THR A 231 -37.17 18.56 14.97
CA THR A 231 -38.54 18.27 14.54
C THR A 231 -39.55 19.11 15.31
N GLN A 232 -39.42 19.17 16.64
CA GLN A 232 -40.29 19.97 17.50
C GLN A 232 -40.19 21.47 17.18
N THR A 233 -38.97 21.96 16.98
CA THR A 233 -38.72 23.36 16.61
C THR A 233 -39.34 23.69 15.25
N GLN A 234 -39.22 22.79 14.28
CA GLN A 234 -39.79 22.96 12.95
C GLN A 234 -41.33 23.01 13.00
N LEU A 235 -41.97 22.10 13.74
CA LEU A 235 -43.42 22.12 13.93
C LEU A 235 -43.89 23.44 14.56
N ARG A 236 -43.19 23.92 15.58
CA ARG A 236 -43.51 25.20 16.22
C ARG A 236 -43.31 26.39 15.29
N LEU A 237 -42.27 26.36 14.47
CA LEU A 237 -42.01 27.39 13.46
C LEU A 237 -43.14 27.44 12.42
N ASP A 238 -43.58 26.29 11.93
CA ASP A 238 -44.63 26.20 10.91
C ASP A 238 -46.00 26.62 11.49
N GLU A 239 -46.29 26.27 12.75
CA GLU A 239 -47.45 26.79 13.48
C GLU A 239 -47.44 28.32 13.57
N ILE A 240 -46.31 28.91 13.98
CA ILE A 240 -46.17 30.37 14.08
C ILE A 240 -46.32 31.04 12.72
N LYS A 241 -45.72 30.47 11.65
CA LYS A 241 -45.89 31.00 10.29
C LYS A 241 -47.35 30.98 9.83
N ASN A 242 -48.08 29.89 10.12
CA ASN A 242 -49.50 29.80 9.79
C ASN A 242 -50.31 30.87 10.54
N LEU A 243 -50.04 31.07 11.83
CA LEU A 243 -50.68 32.14 12.61
C LEU A 243 -50.35 33.53 12.06
N LEU A 244 -49.08 33.81 11.75
CA LEU A 244 -48.66 35.08 11.16
C LEU A 244 -49.32 35.33 9.79
N THR A 245 -49.51 34.28 8.99
CA THR A 245 -50.21 34.36 7.69
C THR A 245 -51.70 34.65 7.87
N ALA A 246 -52.32 34.11 8.93
CA ALA A 246 -53.74 34.31 9.22
C ALA A 246 -54.06 35.67 9.86
N LEU A 247 -53.11 36.28 10.58
CA LEU A 247 -53.32 37.54 11.31
C LEU A 247 -53.89 38.69 10.46
N PRO A 248 -53.35 39.00 9.25
CA PRO A 248 -53.91 40.06 8.42
C PRO A 248 -55.36 39.78 7.99
N ARG A 249 -55.70 38.51 7.71
CA ARG A 249 -57.07 38.10 7.35
C ARG A 249 -58.02 38.20 8.52
N LEU A 250 -57.54 37.89 9.73
CA LEU A 250 -58.32 38.09 10.94
C LEU A 250 -58.58 39.59 11.22
N ALA A 251 -57.60 40.45 10.96
CA ALA A 251 -57.79 41.90 11.04
C ALA A 251 -58.83 42.39 10.02
N GLU A 252 -58.67 42.00 8.75
CA GLU A 252 -59.63 42.31 7.66
C GLU A 252 -61.06 41.83 8.00
N LEU A 253 -61.20 40.62 8.55
CA LEU A 253 -62.50 40.10 8.97
C LEU A 253 -63.11 40.91 10.12
N ARG A 254 -62.30 41.34 11.10
CA ARG A 254 -62.75 42.19 12.20
C ARG A 254 -63.21 43.54 11.68
N ASP A 255 -62.44 44.17 10.80
CA ASP A 255 -62.82 45.45 10.19
C ASP A 255 -64.14 45.32 9.42
N ILE A 256 -64.35 44.22 8.67
CA ILE A 256 -65.62 43.95 7.98
C ILE A 256 -66.77 43.77 8.98
N TRP A 257 -66.57 43.03 10.08
CA TRP A 257 -67.59 42.86 11.11
C TRP A 257 -67.94 44.15 11.82
N ASP A 258 -66.96 44.99 12.14
CA ASP A 258 -67.19 46.29 12.76
C ASP A 258 -68.00 47.21 11.81
N ASN A 259 -67.64 47.24 10.52
CA ASN A 259 -68.40 47.97 9.50
C ASN A 259 -69.85 47.44 9.34
N LEU A 260 -70.05 46.11 9.42
CA LEU A 260 -71.38 45.52 9.37
C LEU A 260 -72.20 45.81 10.64
N ALA A 261 -71.55 45.89 11.80
CA ALA A 261 -72.22 46.23 13.06
C ALA A 261 -72.79 47.65 13.02
N GLU A 262 -72.13 48.61 12.36
CA GLU A 262 -72.68 49.96 12.12
C GLU A 262 -73.98 49.94 11.28
N LEU A 263 -74.17 48.89 10.47
CA LEU A 263 -75.33 48.70 9.61
C LEU A 263 -76.41 47.80 10.23
N GLN A 264 -76.25 47.38 11.49
CA GLN A 264 -77.14 46.40 12.14
C GLN A 264 -78.60 46.88 12.25
N ASP A 265 -78.82 48.20 12.39
CA ASP A 265 -80.15 48.80 12.50
C ASP A 265 -80.77 49.15 11.13
N VAL A 266 -80.08 48.86 10.02
CA VAL A 266 -80.60 49.11 8.67
C VAL A 266 -81.57 47.98 8.30
N PRO A 267 -82.83 48.28 7.94
CA PRO A 267 -83.78 47.26 7.54
C PRO A 267 -83.32 46.54 6.27
N GLU A 268 -83.62 45.24 6.17
CA GLU A 268 -83.27 44.43 5.01
C GLU A 268 -83.87 45.02 3.72
N ALA A 269 -83.03 45.23 2.72
CA ALA A 269 -83.47 45.80 1.46
C ALA A 269 -84.41 44.83 0.73
N PRO A 270 -85.52 45.30 0.12
CA PRO A 270 -86.38 44.46 -0.70
C PRO A 270 -85.59 43.78 -1.82
N PRO A 271 -85.85 42.50 -2.13
CA PRO A 271 -85.09 41.76 -3.14
C PRO A 271 -85.23 42.33 -4.57
N SER A 272 -86.28 43.12 -4.84
CA SER A 272 -86.46 43.81 -6.13
C SER A 272 -85.37 44.85 -6.38
N TRP A 273 -84.84 45.46 -5.31
CA TRP A 273 -83.82 46.50 -5.41
C TRP A 273 -82.53 46.01 -6.04
N ALA A 274 -82.18 44.73 -5.90
CA ALA A 274 -81.00 44.17 -6.58
C ALA A 274 -81.04 44.34 -8.11
N ASN A 275 -82.24 44.31 -8.70
CA ASN A 275 -82.44 44.50 -10.13
C ASN A 275 -82.80 45.95 -10.49
N GLU A 276 -83.50 46.66 -9.61
CA GLU A 276 -84.01 48.02 -9.85
C GLU A 276 -82.95 49.11 -9.63
N LEU A 277 -82.08 48.99 -8.61
CA LEU A 277 -81.07 50.01 -8.28
C LEU A 277 -80.08 50.29 -9.41
N PRO A 278 -79.51 49.28 -10.11
CA PRO A 278 -78.60 49.54 -11.22
C PRO A 278 -79.26 50.34 -12.33
N ALA A 279 -80.51 50.02 -12.67
CA ALA A 279 -81.29 50.74 -13.68
C ALA A 279 -81.58 52.18 -13.23
N LEU A 280 -81.97 52.37 -11.97
CA LEU A 280 -82.23 53.70 -11.39
C LEU A 280 -80.96 54.56 -11.30
N HIS A 281 -79.81 53.97 -10.95
CA HIS A 281 -78.52 54.69 -10.95
C HIS A 281 -78.13 55.12 -12.37
N GLN A 282 -78.33 54.25 -13.36
CA GLN A 282 -78.07 54.60 -14.74
C GLN A 282 -79.02 55.71 -15.22
N GLU A 283 -80.29 55.62 -14.87
CA GLU A 283 -81.29 56.66 -15.17
C GLU A 283 -80.97 57.99 -14.48
N ASP A 284 -80.53 57.99 -13.22
CA ASP A 284 -80.11 59.20 -12.50
C ASP A 284 -78.90 59.86 -13.18
N ILE A 285 -77.90 59.07 -13.59
CA ILE A 285 -76.76 59.57 -14.36
C ILE A 285 -77.23 60.17 -15.70
N GLU A 286 -78.10 59.48 -16.44
CA GLU A 286 -78.64 59.97 -17.70
C GLU A 286 -79.45 61.27 -17.53
N LEU A 287 -80.29 61.35 -16.50
CA LEU A 287 -81.07 62.54 -16.18
C LEU A 287 -80.18 63.69 -15.73
N ALA A 288 -79.13 63.42 -14.95
CA ALA A 288 -78.15 64.44 -14.56
C ALA A 288 -77.43 65.03 -15.77
N VAL A 289 -77.03 64.21 -16.74
CA VAL A 289 -76.44 64.66 -18.01
C VAL A 289 -77.45 65.45 -18.85
N LYS A 290 -78.70 64.97 -18.97
CA LYS A 290 -79.78 65.70 -19.67
C LYS A 290 -80.07 67.05 -19.02
N ARG A 291 -80.02 67.13 -17.70
CA ARG A 291 -80.22 68.39 -16.96
C ARG A 291 -79.11 69.39 -17.25
N GLU A 292 -77.84 68.98 -17.22
CA GLU A 292 -76.75 69.93 -17.50
C GLU A 292 -76.69 70.35 -18.96
N THR A 293 -76.99 69.46 -19.90
CA THR A 293 -77.13 69.83 -21.32
C THR A 293 -78.27 70.80 -21.55
N ALA A 294 -79.44 70.58 -20.92
CA ALA A 294 -80.56 71.51 -20.97
C ALA A 294 -80.20 72.88 -20.38
N LYS A 295 -79.55 72.93 -19.21
CA LYS A 295 -79.08 74.19 -18.61
C LYS A 295 -78.08 74.93 -19.52
N ALA A 296 -77.13 74.21 -20.13
CA ALA A 296 -76.18 74.80 -21.05
C ALA A 296 -76.91 75.41 -22.28
N SER A 297 -77.89 74.69 -22.82
CA SER A 297 -78.70 75.18 -23.94
C SER A 297 -79.53 76.42 -23.57
N MET A 298 -80.11 76.46 -22.36
CA MET A 298 -80.84 77.62 -21.87
C MET A 298 -79.92 78.83 -21.73
N ALA A 299 -78.73 78.65 -21.17
CA ALA A 299 -77.74 79.72 -21.04
C ALA A 299 -77.27 80.25 -22.42
N GLU A 300 -77.11 79.36 -23.41
CA GLU A 300 -76.76 79.76 -24.77
C GLU A 300 -77.90 80.53 -25.45
N LEU A 301 -79.15 80.07 -25.32
CA LEU A 301 -80.33 80.75 -25.84
C LEU A 301 -80.57 82.10 -25.16
N GLU A 302 -80.40 82.21 -23.84
CA GLU A 302 -80.47 83.48 -23.11
C GLU A 302 -79.39 84.45 -23.56
N LYS A 303 -78.16 83.96 -23.76
CA LYS A 303 -77.08 84.77 -24.33
C LYS A 303 -77.43 85.22 -25.75
N GLY A 304 -78.02 84.34 -26.56
CA GLY A 304 -78.54 84.65 -27.89
C GLY A 304 -79.59 85.77 -27.84
N LEU A 305 -80.62 85.62 -27.01
CA LEU A 305 -81.67 86.62 -26.80
C LEU A 305 -81.10 87.98 -26.37
N ASN A 306 -80.18 87.99 -25.41
CA ASN A 306 -79.54 89.23 -24.94
C ASN A 306 -78.61 89.86 -25.99
N ALA A 307 -78.09 89.08 -26.94
CA ALA A 307 -77.27 89.57 -28.04
C ALA A 307 -78.10 90.08 -29.23
N ILE A 308 -79.43 89.88 -29.24
CA ILE A 308 -80.31 90.48 -30.23
C ILE A 308 -80.37 91.99 -29.97
N ALA A 309 -79.59 92.74 -30.73
CA ALA A 309 -79.73 94.19 -30.82
C ALA A 309 -80.95 94.51 -31.68
N LEU A 310 -82.02 94.99 -31.05
CA LEU A 310 -83.19 95.50 -31.76
C LEU A 310 -82.79 96.80 -32.48
N ASP A 311 -82.72 96.75 -33.81
CA ASP A 311 -82.58 97.94 -34.63
C ASP A 311 -83.94 98.64 -34.72
N GLU A 312 -84.16 99.63 -33.86
CA GLU A 312 -85.40 100.41 -33.82
C GLU A 312 -85.70 101.13 -35.15
N ILE A 313 -84.66 101.46 -35.94
CA ILE A 313 -84.81 102.09 -37.26
C ILE A 313 -85.33 101.05 -38.26
N ALA A 314 -84.76 99.84 -38.26
CA ALA A 314 -85.26 98.74 -39.09
C ALA A 314 -86.69 98.31 -38.69
N LEU A 315 -87.02 98.30 -37.39
CA LEU A 315 -88.38 98.00 -36.89
C LEU A 315 -89.43 99.02 -37.34
N THR A 316 -89.10 100.31 -37.30
CA THR A 316 -89.99 101.37 -37.80
C THR A 316 -90.08 101.39 -39.33
N LEU A 317 -88.99 101.05 -40.03
CA LEU A 317 -89.01 100.84 -41.48
C LEU A 317 -89.80 99.59 -41.88
N GLY A 318 -89.80 98.53 -41.07
CA GLY A 318 -90.55 97.29 -41.33
C GLY A 318 -92.05 97.55 -41.54
N GLN A 319 -92.68 98.32 -40.66
CA GLN A 319 -94.09 98.72 -40.82
C GLN A 319 -94.34 99.54 -42.10
N ARG A 320 -93.36 100.37 -42.49
CA ARG A 320 -93.43 101.12 -43.76
C ARG A 320 -93.18 100.23 -44.97
N MET A 321 -92.33 99.20 -44.85
CA MET A 321 -92.08 98.21 -45.90
C MET A 321 -93.29 97.33 -46.14
N ASP A 322 -94.01 96.91 -45.09
CA ASP A 322 -95.28 96.19 -45.23
C ASP A 322 -96.33 97.05 -45.93
N ALA A 323 -96.44 98.33 -45.57
CA ALA A 323 -97.31 99.30 -46.25
C ALA A 323 -96.90 99.55 -47.71
N ILE A 324 -95.59 99.56 -48.03
CA ILE A 324 -95.10 99.62 -49.41
C ILE A 324 -95.42 98.33 -50.16
N GLY A 325 -95.37 97.17 -49.51
CA GLY A 325 -95.80 95.89 -50.09
C GLY A 325 -97.27 95.92 -50.51
N GLU A 326 -98.17 96.40 -49.64
CA GLU A 326 -99.58 96.59 -49.98
C GLU A 326 -99.79 97.65 -51.08
N LEU A 327 -99.06 98.77 -51.03
CA LEU A 327 -99.14 99.81 -52.06
C LEU A 327 -98.59 99.34 -53.42
N HIS A 328 -97.54 98.52 -53.43
CA HIS A 328 -97.00 97.91 -54.64
C HIS A 328 -98.00 96.92 -55.25
N ALA A 329 -98.65 96.08 -54.43
CA ALA A 329 -99.73 95.21 -54.89
C ALA A 329 -100.89 96.02 -55.51
N ARG A 330 -101.28 97.15 -54.89
CA ARG A 330 -102.30 98.07 -55.46
C ARG A 330 -101.84 98.76 -56.75
N TYR A 331 -100.57 99.15 -56.86
CA TYR A 331 -100.00 99.73 -58.07
C TYR A 331 -99.99 98.73 -59.23
N VAL A 332 -99.51 97.50 -59.00
CA VAL A 332 -99.48 96.43 -60.01
C VAL A 332 -100.89 96.09 -60.50
N THR A 333 -101.88 96.13 -59.60
CA THR A 333 -103.29 95.91 -59.97
C THR A 333 -103.84 97.09 -60.80
N ALA A 334 -103.55 98.34 -60.41
CA ALA A 334 -103.99 99.53 -61.13
C ALA A 334 -103.30 99.71 -62.50
N GLU A 335 -102.04 99.31 -62.65
CA GLU A 335 -101.30 99.31 -63.92
C GLU A 335 -101.91 98.31 -64.93
N ARG A 336 -102.40 97.16 -64.44
CA ARG A 336 -103.11 96.16 -65.25
C ARG A 336 -104.50 96.59 -65.71
N ASP A 337 -105.23 97.37 -64.91
CA ASP A 337 -106.60 97.83 -65.21
C ASP A 337 -106.67 99.11 -66.08
N LEU A 338 -105.55 99.83 -66.26
CA LEU A 338 -105.51 101.13 -66.94
C LEU A 338 -105.79 101.11 -68.47
N PRO A 339 -105.47 100.05 -69.24
CA PRO A 339 -105.82 99.97 -70.66
C PRO A 339 -107.34 99.86 -70.89
N ASP A 340 -108.07 99.17 -70.02
CA ASP A 340 -109.50 98.89 -70.20
C ASP A 340 -110.40 100.07 -69.84
N ARG A 341 -109.88 101.08 -69.11
CA ARG A 341 -110.60 102.33 -68.79
C ARG A 341 -110.34 103.50 -69.75
N ARG A 342 -109.47 103.35 -70.75
CA ARG A 342 -109.21 104.38 -71.79
C ARG A 342 -109.92 104.13 -73.12
N LEU A 343 -110.68 103.05 -73.23
CA LEU A 343 -111.50 102.67 -74.40
C LEU A 343 -113.02 102.76 -74.16
N GLN A 344 -113.44 103.35 -73.04
CA GLN A 344 -114.75 103.97 -72.83
C GLN A 344 -114.56 105.48 -72.78
#